data_AF-A0A1W1XP50-F1
#
_entry.id   AF-A0A1W1XP50-F1
#
_cell.length_a   1.000
_cell.length_b   1.000
_cell.length_c   1.000
_cell.angle_alpha   90.00
_cell.angle_beta   90.00
_cell.angle_gamma   90.00
#
_symmetry.space_group_name_H-M   'P 1'
#
loop_
_entity.id
_entity.type
_entity.pdbx_description
1 polymer ?
#
loop_
_entity_poly.entity_id
_entity_poly.type
_entity_poly.pdbx_seq_one_letter_code
_entity_poly.pdbx_strand_id
1 'polypeptide(L)'
;MDKNRWLYLTNTLLFVAFSTLAVLGFLLKFAIPHGGRLGGAPPTFLGLTRHDWADFHGTVAIFFICLAVIHLVLNWKWVVQSSKRYLGNHWQKGLWALAGSWVVVLFLGYLVSRF
;
A
#
# COMPACT_ATOMS: atom_id res chain seq x y z
N MET A 1 -14.00 -2.95 25.02
CA MET A 1 -12.85 -2.07 24.63
C MET A 1 -13.41 -0.76 24.13
N ASP A 2 -12.82 0.37 24.53
CA ASP A 2 -13.18 1.70 24.05
C ASP A 2 -12.75 1.90 22.59
N LYS A 3 -13.50 2.73 21.87
CA LYS A 3 -13.25 3.04 20.45
C LYS A 3 -11.84 3.61 20.23
N ASN A 4 -11.33 4.39 21.19
CA ASN A 4 -10.02 5.03 21.07
C ASN A 4 -8.88 4.01 21.07
N ARG A 5 -8.98 2.93 21.85
CA ARG A 5 -8.04 1.80 21.76
C ARG A 5 -8.01 1.16 20.38
N TRP A 6 -9.16 0.93 19.75
CA TRP A 6 -9.22 0.36 18.39
C TRP A 6 -8.59 1.29 17.34
N LEU A 7 -8.84 2.60 17.45
CA LEU A 7 -8.20 3.60 16.60
C LEU A 7 -6.68 3.60 16.77
N TYR A 8 -6.21 3.65 18.01
CA TYR A 8 -4.78 3.63 18.34
C TYR A 8 -4.09 2.36 17.83
N LEU A 9 -4.70 1.19 18.08
CA LEU A 9 -4.18 -0.09 17.63
C LEU A 9 -4.10 -0.17 16.11
N THR A 10 -5.19 0.16 15.42
CA THR A 10 -5.24 0.10 13.95
C THR A 10 -4.19 1.04 13.33
N ASN A 11 -4.04 2.26 13.86
CA ASN A 11 -3.06 3.22 13.38
C ASN A 11 -1.62 2.75 13.64
N THR A 12 -1.35 2.19 14.82
CA THR A 12 -0.03 1.64 15.16
C THR A 12 0.33 0.49 14.24
N LEU A 13 -0.60 -0.45 14.01
CA LEU A 13 -0.39 -1.58 13.11
C LEU A 13 -0.18 -1.11 11.65
N LEU A 14 -0.94 -0.11 11.21
CA LEU A 14 -0.74 0.51 9.89
C LEU A 14 0.66 1.12 9.76
N PHE A 15 1.14 1.83 10.77
CA PHE A 15 2.48 2.44 10.75
C PHE A 15 3.58 1.38 10.64
N VAL A 16 3.47 0.31 11.43
CA VAL A 16 4.42 -0.81 11.37
C VAL A 16 4.37 -1.49 10.00
N ALA A 17 3.17 -1.84 9.51
CA ALA A 17 3.02 -2.51 8.21
C ALA A 17 3.51 -1.63 7.04
N PHE A 18 3.23 -0.34 7.05
CA PHE A 18 3.76 0.62 6.06
C PHE A 18 5.29 0.67 6.08
N SER A 19 5.88 0.78 7.27
CA SER A 19 7.34 0.86 7.42
C SER A 19 8.00 -0.43 6.92
N THR A 20 7.43 -1.58 7.25
CA THR A 20 7.88 -2.89 6.74
C THR A 20 7.79 -2.96 5.22
N LEU A 21 6.67 -2.55 4.63
CA LEU A 21 6.51 -2.50 3.17
C LEU A 21 7.53 -1.60 2.50
N ALA A 22 7.75 -0.40 3.06
CA ALA A 22 8.75 0.52 2.54
C ALA A 22 10.14 -0.13 2.55
N VAL A 23 10.60 -0.63 3.71
CA VAL A 23 11.92 -1.27 3.83
C VAL A 23 12.05 -2.45 2.88
N LEU A 24 11.08 -3.37 2.85
CA LEU A 24 11.11 -4.53 1.94
C LEU A 24 11.08 -4.13 0.47
N GLY A 25 10.28 -3.14 0.09
CA GLY A 25 10.22 -2.63 -1.28
C GLY A 25 11.54 -2.00 -1.72
N PHE A 26 12.17 -1.22 -0.84
CA PHE A 26 13.51 -0.67 -1.08
C PHE A 26 14.56 -1.79 -1.20
N LEU A 27 14.53 -2.79 -0.32
CA LEU A 27 15.43 -3.95 -0.42
C LEU A 27 15.23 -4.70 -1.74
N LEU A 28 13.98 -5.00 -2.11
CA LEU A 28 13.66 -5.68 -3.38
C LEU A 28 14.10 -4.91 -4.61
N LYS A 29 14.06 -3.57 -4.56
CA LYS A 29 14.43 -2.72 -5.69
C LYS A 29 15.94 -2.49 -5.79
N PHE A 30 16.62 -2.28 -4.67
CA PHE A 30 18.00 -1.77 -4.66
C PHE A 30 19.04 -2.73 -4.09
N ALA A 31 18.67 -3.63 -3.18
CA ALA A 31 19.61 -4.51 -2.49
C ALA A 31 19.57 -5.96 -2.99
N ILE A 32 18.38 -6.48 -3.28
CA ILE A 32 18.19 -7.87 -3.69
C ILE A 32 18.53 -8.00 -5.18
N PRO A 33 19.51 -8.85 -5.55
CA PRO A 33 19.97 -8.94 -6.93
C PRO A 33 18.86 -9.37 -7.89
N HIS A 34 18.89 -8.79 -9.09
CA HIS A 34 18.04 -9.18 -10.21
C HIS A 34 18.92 -9.91 -11.23
N GLY A 35 18.46 -11.01 -11.82
CA GLY A 35 19.20 -11.68 -12.89
C GLY A 35 19.04 -13.19 -12.94
N GLY A 36 19.53 -13.78 -14.04
CA GLY A 36 19.55 -15.21 -14.28
C GLY A 36 20.50 -15.97 -13.36
N ARG A 37 20.29 -17.28 -13.28
CA ARG A 37 21.06 -18.23 -12.47
C ARG A 37 22.56 -18.15 -12.75
N LEU A 38 23.35 -17.48 -11.91
CA LEU A 38 24.81 -17.61 -11.95
C LEU A 38 25.15 -19.05 -11.50
N GLY A 39 25.59 -19.90 -12.43
CA GLY A 39 25.98 -21.28 -12.12
C GLY A 39 24.82 -22.24 -11.76
N GLY A 40 23.58 -21.92 -12.13
CA GLY A 40 22.41 -22.79 -11.94
C GLY A 40 21.54 -22.51 -10.70
N ALA A 41 22.04 -21.73 -9.73
CA ALA A 41 21.27 -21.31 -8.56
C ALA A 41 20.75 -19.86 -8.72
N PRO A 42 19.51 -19.56 -8.28
CA PRO A 42 19.02 -18.18 -8.25
C PRO A 42 19.81 -17.36 -7.22
N PRO A 43 20.08 -16.06 -7.48
CA PRO A 43 20.73 -15.21 -6.50
C PRO A 43 19.87 -15.10 -5.23
N THR A 44 20.53 -15.18 -4.08
CA THR A 44 19.90 -15.09 -2.76
C THR A 44 20.37 -13.86 -2.00
N PHE A 45 19.49 -13.36 -1.14
CA PHE A 45 19.79 -12.31 -0.16
C PHE A 45 19.37 -12.83 1.21
N LEU A 46 20.31 -12.85 2.16
CA LEU A 46 20.13 -13.46 3.49
C LEU A 46 19.56 -14.90 3.44
N GLY A 47 19.99 -15.69 2.45
CA GLY A 47 19.58 -17.09 2.28
C GLY A 47 18.22 -17.29 1.61
N LEU A 48 17.49 -16.23 1.30
CA LEU A 48 16.20 -16.29 0.59
C LEU A 48 16.31 -15.75 -0.83
N THR A 49 15.52 -16.30 -1.75
CA THR A 49 15.47 -15.81 -3.12
C THR A 49 14.72 -14.48 -3.19
N ARG A 50 14.89 -13.74 -4.28
CA ARG A 50 14.08 -12.55 -4.55
C ARG A 50 12.58 -12.84 -4.57
N HIS A 51 12.18 -14.04 -4.99
CA HIS A 51 10.78 -14.44 -5.01
C HIS A 51 10.22 -14.57 -3.60
N ASP A 52 10.96 -15.22 -2.70
CA ASP A 52 10.55 -15.37 -1.29
C ASP A 52 10.38 -14.01 -0.60
N TRP A 53 11.31 -13.08 -0.84
CA TRP A 53 11.19 -11.71 -0.34
C TRP A 53 10.01 -10.95 -0.94
N ALA A 54 9.72 -11.17 -2.23
CA ALA A 54 8.57 -10.58 -2.90
C ALA A 54 7.24 -11.14 -2.36
N ASP A 55 7.19 -12.43 -2.02
CA ASP A 55 6.03 -13.08 -1.42
C ASP A 55 5.80 -12.59 0.01
N PHE A 56 6.88 -12.39 0.78
CA PHE A 56 6.79 -11.77 2.10
C PHE A 56 6.29 -10.33 2.01
N HIS A 57 6.85 -9.52 1.11
CA HIS A 57 6.35 -8.17 0.83
C HIS A 57 4.86 -8.18 0.41
N GLY A 58 4.47 -9.11 -0.46
CA GLY A 58 3.09 -9.28 -0.91
C GLY A 58 2.14 -9.63 0.23
N THR A 59 2.54 -10.54 1.12
CA THR A 59 1.75 -10.94 2.29
C THR A 59 1.52 -9.77 3.25
N VAL A 60 2.57 -9.00 3.54
CA VAL A 60 2.45 -7.79 4.36
C VAL A 60 1.57 -6.74 3.66
N ALA A 61 1.60 -6.66 2.33
CA ALA A 61 0.77 -5.72 1.57
C ALA A 61 -0.72 -6.04 1.68
N ILE A 62 -1.09 -7.33 1.60
CA ILE A 62 -2.48 -7.77 1.82
C ILE A 62 -2.93 -7.41 3.23
N PHE A 63 -2.11 -7.68 4.24
CA PHE A 63 -2.43 -7.32 5.62
C PHE A 63 -2.60 -5.81 5.81
N PHE A 64 -1.72 -5.00 5.20
CA PHE A 64 -1.83 -3.55 5.19
C PHE A 64 -3.15 -3.06 4.56
N ILE A 65 -3.56 -3.64 3.43
CA ILE A 65 -4.84 -3.29 2.78
C ILE A 65 -6.02 -3.59 3.72
N CYS A 66 -6.04 -4.75 4.37
CA CYS A 66 -7.09 -5.10 5.33
C CYS A 66 -7.15 -4.08 6.49
N LEU A 67 -6.00 -3.71 7.05
CA LEU A 67 -5.93 -2.68 8.08
C LEU A 67 -6.36 -1.30 7.59
N ALA A 68 -6.03 -0.93 6.35
CA ALA A 68 -6.41 0.33 5.76
C ALA A 68 -7.93 0.43 5.60
N VAL A 69 -8.60 -0.66 5.18
CA VAL A 69 -10.07 -0.73 5.14
C VAL A 69 -10.66 -0.54 6.53
N ILE A 70 -10.16 -1.26 7.54
CA ILE A 70 -10.61 -1.12 8.93
C ILE A 70 -10.43 0.33 9.41
N HIS A 71 -9.27 0.94 9.15
CA HIS A 71 -8.98 2.32 9.49
C HIS A 71 -9.98 3.30 8.85
N LEU A 72 -10.29 3.13 7.56
CA LEU A 72 -11.27 3.98 6.88
C LEU A 72 -12.67 3.82 7.46
N VAL A 73 -13.09 2.60 7.78
CA VAL A 73 -14.40 2.33 8.40
C VAL A 73 -14.49 2.99 9.78
N LEU A 74 -13.47 2.83 10.63
CA LEU A 74 -13.43 3.42 11.97
C LEU A 74 -13.44 4.96 11.93
N ASN A 75 -12.82 5.55 10.90
CA ASN A 75 -12.69 6.99 10.71
C ASN A 75 -13.70 7.59 9.72
N TRP A 76 -14.71 6.83 9.28
CA TRP A 76 -15.65 7.28 8.24
C TRP A 76 -16.34 8.61 8.55
N LYS A 77 -16.72 8.84 9.81
CA LYS A 77 -17.30 10.12 10.24
C LYS A 77 -16.35 11.29 10.00
N TRP A 78 -15.07 11.12 10.32
CA TRP A 78 -14.05 12.14 10.09
C TRP A 78 -13.83 12.38 8.59
N VAL A 79 -13.81 11.32 7.77
CA VAL A 79 -13.70 11.44 6.30
C VAL A 79 -14.84 12.26 5.73
N VAL A 80 -16.09 11.95 6.10
CA VAL A 80 -17.27 12.68 5.60
C VAL A 80 -17.27 14.13 6.08
N GLN A 81 -17.02 14.39 7.36
CA GLN A 81 -17.02 15.75 7.92
C GLN A 81 -15.90 16.60 7.32
N SER A 82 -14.70 16.05 7.17
CA SER A 82 -13.56 16.74 6.56
C SER A 82 -13.83 17.02 5.08
N SER A 83 -14.37 16.05 4.34
CA SER A 83 -14.72 16.22 2.92
C SER A 83 -15.78 17.31 2.74
N LYS A 84 -16.82 17.34 3.58
CA LYS A 84 -17.83 18.41 3.56
C LYS A 84 -17.24 19.78 3.88
N ARG A 85 -16.28 19.85 4.80
CA ARG A 85 -15.61 21.11 5.17
C ARG A 85 -14.82 21.71 4.01
N TYR A 86 -14.09 20.89 3.25
CA TYR A 86 -13.25 21.38 2.16
C TYR A 86 -13.96 21.48 0.80
N LEU A 87 -14.93 20.59 0.53
CA LEU A 87 -15.58 20.48 -0.79
C LEU A 87 -17.07 20.91 -0.79
N GLY A 88 -17.60 21.27 0.37
CA GLY A 88 -19.00 21.68 0.54
C GLY A 88 -19.99 20.62 0.04
N ASN A 89 -20.97 21.05 -0.75
CA ASN A 89 -22.02 20.20 -1.29
C ASN A 89 -21.51 19.18 -2.33
N HIS A 90 -20.29 19.36 -2.86
CA HIS A 90 -19.70 18.48 -3.86
C HIS A 90 -18.82 17.38 -3.28
N TRP A 91 -18.82 17.19 -1.95
CA TRP A 91 -17.94 16.23 -1.27
C TRP A 91 -18.03 14.80 -1.83
N GLN A 92 -19.23 14.33 -2.19
CA GLN A 92 -19.40 13.01 -2.81
C GLN A 92 -18.70 12.93 -4.16
N LYS A 93 -18.89 13.93 -5.02
CA LYS A 93 -18.23 13.99 -6.34
C LYS A 93 -16.71 14.03 -6.20
N GLY A 94 -16.19 14.75 -5.21
CA GLY A 94 -14.76 14.79 -4.93
C GLY A 94 -14.21 13.43 -4.49
N LEU A 95 -14.92 12.70 -3.62
CA LEU A 95 -14.52 11.34 -3.24
C LEU A 95 -14.56 10.37 -4.43
N TRP A 96 -15.58 10.45 -5.29
CA TRP A 96 -15.66 9.65 -6.51
C TRP A 96 -14.55 9.99 -7.51
N ALA A 97 -14.22 11.27 -7.67
CA ALA A 97 -13.10 11.70 -8.52
C ALA A 97 -11.76 11.16 -8.00
N LEU A 98 -11.52 11.24 -6.68
CA LEU A 98 -10.34 10.66 -6.04
C LEU A 98 -10.30 9.14 -6.24
N ALA A 99 -11.42 8.46 -5.99
CA ALA A 99 -11.54 7.01 -6.19
C ALA A 99 -11.39 6.58 -7.65
N GLY A 100 -11.69 7.45 -8.63
CA GLY A 100 -11.50 7.17 -10.06
C GLY A 100 -10.13 7.56 -10.60
N SER A 101 -9.35 8.34 -9.84
CA SER A 101 -8.07 8.90 -10.31
C SER A 101 -7.04 7.84 -10.73
N TRP A 102 -7.05 6.66 -10.10
CA TRP A 102 -6.13 5.58 -10.45
C TRP A 102 -6.38 5.03 -11.86
N VAL A 103 -7.59 5.14 -12.41
CA VAL A 103 -7.86 4.74 -13.81
C VAL A 103 -7.05 5.61 -14.77
N VAL A 104 -6.96 6.91 -14.50
CA VAL A 104 -6.14 7.84 -15.29
C VAL A 104 -4.66 7.50 -15.13
N VAL A 105 -4.21 7.21 -13.91
CA VAL A 105 -2.82 6.82 -13.65
C VAL A 105 -2.45 5.53 -14.41
N LEU A 106 -3.31 4.51 -14.39
CA LEU A 106 -3.08 3.27 -15.14
C LEU A 106 -3.09 3.49 -16.64
N PHE A 107 -4.00 4.32 -17.15
CA PHE A 107 -4.07 4.66 -18.57
C PHE A 107 -2.79 5.39 -19.03
N LEU A 108 -2.31 6.37 -18.26
CA LEU A 108 -1.05 7.05 -18.55
C LEU A 108 0.15 6.10 -18.46
N GLY A 109 0.21 5.25 -17.44
CA GLY A 109 1.25 4.22 -17.31
C GLY A 109 1.27 3.25 -18.51
N TYR A 110 0.08 2.83 -18.97
CA TYR A 110 -0.06 2.03 -20.18
C TYR A 110 0.52 2.76 -21.40
N LEU A 111 0.15 4.02 -21.63
CA LEU A 111 0.69 4.81 -22.76
C LEU A 111 2.23 4.92 -22.68
N VAL A 112 2.79 5.21 -21.51
CA VAL A 112 4.24 5.31 -21.32
C VAL A 112 4.94 3.99 -21.62
N SER A 113 4.36 2.85 -21.23
CA SER A 113 4.94 1.52 -21.52
C SER A 113 4.94 1.13 -23.01
N ARG A 114 4.31 1.93 -23.88
CA ARG A 114 4.22 1.68 -25.33
C ARG A 114 5.22 2.50 -26.14
N PHE A 115 5.95 3.42 -25.51
CA PHE A 115 7.08 4.16 -26.07
C PHE A 115 8.39 3.65 -25.47
#